data_AF-A0A7V4LE89-F1
#
_entry.id   AF-A0A7V4LE89-F1
#
_cell.length_a   1.000
_cell.length_b   1.000
_cell.length_c   1.000
_cell.angle_alpha   90.00
_cell.angle_beta   90.00
_cell.angle_gamma   90.00
#
_symmetry.space_group_name_H-M   'P 1'
#
loop_
_entity.id
_entity.type
_entity.pdbx_description
1 polymer ?
#
loop_
_entity_poly.entity_id
_entity_poly.type
_entity_poly.pdbx_seq_one_letter_code
_entity_poly.pdbx_strand_id
1 'polypeptide(L)'
;MRTVAVTGGLLWAVVGAAGCGGSDECSPACGPGFECYFGVCTPLLPDGGGDVGAEVDAAPEVDDGGTTDPGEVADAPDVGECAVGAVRCSGDGSAVETCVEVARGVGAWRAEPCEFGCGADPAPRCLAWVISNIPDAGLLAAGELPATEWSLPVEEEVFVEFDTSSGQVSVWDTDWNPLFDLRPAGVGLDVESGIHFTTLAQPEGAPELGVFSFQRLVVPENATFTVWGPRALVLLSEEDATIEGGVFAGCWANDVAPVGGGRQGSLGPGAGGVGSTMPGPSGGRDGGGGGGGFGGRGGTGGGFADPLRGVGGRAYGTAELVPLEAGSGGGSGGGSSPDGRRGGSGGGAVEIVSGGTLTLSGWVDARGCGGQSSYGANEGGGGGGSGGGVLLEAPRLRVLGAVTANGGGGAAGGQGASDGSSDGDDGAPGSDEPAAGGAPVTAYACEGGVGGAGGAPAGGDAAPCAGETLYNAGGGGGGPGRIRLNGLDRAVMGLVSPSPGSGAASEGPLDLR
;
A
#
# COMPACT_ATOMS: atom_id res chain seq x y z
N MET A 1 14.84 -11.13 -51.68
CA MET A 1 14.35 -11.69 -52.95
C MET A 1 12.82 -11.65 -52.90
N ARG A 2 12.20 -11.03 -53.92
CA ARG A 2 10.75 -10.79 -54.04
C ARG A 2 9.92 -12.07 -53.91
N THR A 3 8.71 -11.99 -53.34
CA THR A 3 7.45 -12.08 -54.09
C THR A 3 6.30 -11.51 -53.25
N VAL A 4 5.58 -10.56 -53.84
CA VAL A 4 4.32 -9.95 -53.39
C VAL A 4 3.19 -10.70 -54.10
N ALA A 5 2.08 -10.97 -53.39
CA ALA A 5 0.78 -11.19 -54.01
C ALA A 5 -0.30 -10.53 -53.14
N VAL A 6 -1.01 -9.58 -53.75
CA VAL A 6 -2.19 -8.88 -53.23
C VAL A 6 -3.39 -9.34 -54.04
N THR A 7 -4.54 -9.54 -53.37
CA THR A 7 -5.95 -9.43 -53.82
C THR A 7 -6.80 -10.18 -52.78
N GLY A 8 -7.98 -9.76 -52.31
CA GLY A 8 -8.87 -8.64 -52.55
C GLY A 8 -9.95 -8.68 -51.45
N GLY A 9 -10.56 -7.53 -51.13
CA GLY A 9 -11.37 -7.35 -49.92
C GLY A 9 -12.77 -7.96 -49.91
N LEU A 10 -13.36 -7.97 -48.71
CA LEU A 10 -14.80 -7.90 -48.51
C LEU A 10 -15.09 -7.10 -47.22
N LEU A 11 -16.03 -6.17 -47.35
CA LEU A 11 -16.48 -5.19 -46.35
C LEU A 11 -17.64 -5.78 -45.55
N TRP A 12 -17.55 -5.82 -44.22
CA TRP A 12 -18.70 -5.79 -43.30
C TRP A 12 -18.32 -4.96 -42.06
N ALA A 13 -19.10 -3.92 -41.81
CA ALA A 13 -19.08 -3.14 -40.58
C ALA A 13 -19.85 -3.88 -39.48
N VAL A 14 -19.47 -3.67 -38.21
CA VAL A 14 -20.34 -3.21 -37.09
C VAL A 14 -19.60 -3.26 -35.75
N VAL A 15 -19.63 -2.10 -35.09
CA VAL A 15 -19.53 -1.77 -33.64
C VAL A 15 -18.18 -1.96 -32.95
N GLY A 16 -17.51 -0.83 -32.73
CA GLY A 16 -16.22 -0.71 -32.06
C GLY A 16 -16.31 -0.66 -30.55
N ALA A 17 -15.33 -1.30 -29.91
CA ALA A 17 -14.77 -0.85 -28.64
C ALA A 17 -13.53 0.00 -28.99
N ALA A 18 -13.55 1.27 -28.61
CA ALA A 18 -12.42 2.16 -28.81
C ALA A 18 -11.31 1.80 -27.81
N GLY A 19 -10.24 1.17 -28.31
CA GLY A 19 -8.92 1.25 -27.69
C GLY A 19 -8.22 2.52 -28.17
N CYS A 20 -7.69 3.32 -27.26
CA CYS A 20 -6.88 4.49 -27.61
C CYS A 20 -5.40 4.08 -27.61
N GLY A 21 -4.78 4.15 -28.78
CA GLY A 21 -3.34 4.14 -28.98
C GLY A 21 -2.74 5.53 -28.80
N GLY A 22 -1.46 5.58 -28.45
CA GLY A 22 -0.74 6.76 -27.98
C GLY A 22 -0.66 7.96 -28.95
N SER A 23 -0.66 9.13 -28.32
CA SER A 23 0.01 10.42 -28.62
C SER A 23 -0.84 11.56 -28.04
N ASP A 24 -0.18 12.53 -27.44
CA ASP A 24 -0.67 13.55 -26.48
C ASP A 24 -1.71 14.58 -26.99
N GLU A 25 -2.77 14.20 -27.69
CA GLU A 25 -3.82 15.14 -28.13
C GLU A 25 -5.25 14.64 -27.81
N CYS A 26 -5.93 15.24 -26.79
CA CYS A 26 -7.37 15.09 -26.58
C CYS A 26 -8.12 15.70 -27.78
N SER A 27 -8.92 14.92 -28.54
CA SER A 27 -9.95 15.45 -29.45
C SER A 27 -11.30 15.64 -28.70
N PRO A 28 -12.21 16.53 -29.16
CA PRO A 28 -13.11 17.29 -28.29
C PRO A 28 -14.37 16.49 -27.89
N ALA A 29 -14.42 15.94 -26.68
CA ALA A 29 -15.63 15.27 -26.20
C ALA A 29 -15.90 15.36 -24.68
N CYS A 30 -15.22 16.24 -23.92
CA CYS A 30 -15.74 16.57 -22.60
C CYS A 30 -17.01 17.41 -22.79
N GLY A 31 -18.17 16.89 -22.34
CA GLY A 31 -19.46 17.57 -22.45
C GLY A 31 -19.47 18.92 -21.72
N PRO A 32 -20.47 19.78 -21.95
CA PRO A 32 -20.54 21.10 -21.31
C PRO A 32 -20.50 20.97 -19.79
N GLY A 33 -19.54 21.66 -19.15
CA GLY A 33 -19.30 21.59 -17.70
C GLY A 33 -18.08 20.78 -17.27
N PHE A 34 -17.25 20.29 -18.21
CA PHE A 34 -16.06 19.46 -17.91
C PHE A 34 -14.82 19.89 -18.71
N GLU A 35 -13.61 19.76 -18.14
CA GLU A 35 -12.29 19.99 -18.79
C GLU A 35 -11.42 18.71 -18.81
N CYS A 36 -10.52 18.55 -19.82
CA CYS A 36 -9.60 17.39 -19.96
C CYS A 36 -8.33 17.64 -19.12
N TYR A 37 -8.01 16.77 -18.16
CA TYR A 37 -6.72 16.76 -17.46
C TYR A 37 -6.16 15.33 -17.48
N PHE A 38 -4.96 15.14 -18.05
CA PHE A 38 -4.32 13.81 -18.24
C PHE A 38 -5.23 12.73 -18.85
N GLY A 39 -6.05 13.10 -19.85
CA GLY A 39 -6.96 12.16 -20.52
C GLY A 39 -8.26 11.84 -19.76
N VAL A 40 -8.53 12.51 -18.64
CA VAL A 40 -9.76 12.35 -17.84
C VAL A 40 -10.58 13.66 -17.86
N CYS A 41 -11.90 13.57 -18.07
CA CYS A 41 -12.79 14.74 -17.99
C CYS A 41 -13.19 15.03 -16.54
N THR A 42 -12.84 16.21 -16.01
CA THR A 42 -13.16 16.67 -14.65
C THR A 42 -14.21 17.79 -14.66
N PRO A 43 -15.15 17.87 -13.70
CA PRO A 43 -16.17 18.91 -13.68
C PRO A 43 -15.59 20.28 -13.35
N LEU A 44 -16.03 21.32 -14.08
CA LEU A 44 -15.69 22.72 -13.82
C LEU A 44 -16.24 23.15 -12.45
N LEU A 45 -15.35 23.50 -11.52
CA LEU A 45 -15.73 24.12 -10.26
C LEU A 45 -16.28 25.54 -10.53
N PRO A 46 -17.44 25.93 -9.99
CA PRO A 46 -17.99 27.25 -10.22
C PRO A 46 -17.08 28.32 -9.58
N ASP A 47 -16.66 29.29 -10.40
CA ASP A 47 -15.86 30.44 -9.99
C ASP A 47 -16.52 31.17 -8.82
N GLY A 48 -15.94 31.04 -7.63
CA GLY A 48 -16.30 31.80 -6.43
C GLY A 48 -15.78 33.23 -6.51
N GLY A 49 -16.29 34.02 -7.47
CA GLY A 49 -16.13 35.47 -7.52
C GLY A 49 -17.33 36.15 -6.88
N GLY A 50 -17.11 36.87 -5.77
CA GLY A 50 -18.16 37.59 -5.06
C GLY A 50 -17.61 38.80 -4.30
N ASP A 51 -17.34 39.87 -5.05
CA ASP A 51 -17.25 41.23 -4.53
C ASP A 51 -18.61 41.69 -3.98
N VAL A 52 -18.65 42.15 -2.73
CA VAL A 52 -19.65 43.12 -2.25
C VAL A 52 -18.97 44.16 -1.39
N GLY A 53 -18.75 45.33 -1.99
CA GLY A 53 -18.47 46.56 -1.28
C GLY A 53 -19.74 47.09 -0.60
N ALA A 54 -19.55 47.73 0.56
CA ALA A 54 -20.49 48.69 1.11
C ALA A 54 -19.68 49.80 1.81
N GLU A 55 -19.58 50.94 1.15
CA GLU A 55 -19.23 52.21 1.76
C GLU A 55 -20.42 52.76 2.54
N VAL A 56 -20.18 53.31 3.74
CA VAL A 56 -20.99 54.40 4.32
C VAL A 56 -20.15 55.25 5.27
N ASP A 57 -19.88 56.48 4.82
CA ASP A 57 -19.97 57.78 5.49
C ASP A 57 -19.45 58.01 6.94
N ALA A 58 -18.40 58.85 6.99
CA ALA A 58 -18.28 60.12 7.72
C ALA A 58 -18.67 60.25 9.22
N ALA A 59 -17.62 60.42 10.06
CA ALA A 59 -17.34 61.43 11.11
C ALA A 59 -18.49 62.02 12.00
N PRO A 60 -18.22 62.33 13.29
CA PRO A 60 -17.48 63.56 13.59
C PRO A 60 -16.41 63.45 14.69
N GLU A 61 -15.50 64.43 14.62
CA GLU A 61 -14.49 64.79 15.60
C GLU A 61 -15.11 65.12 16.98
N VAL A 62 -14.47 64.63 18.05
CA VAL A 62 -14.52 65.25 19.37
C VAL A 62 -13.07 65.38 19.86
N ASP A 63 -12.58 66.60 19.75
CA ASP A 63 -11.47 67.14 20.52
C ASP A 63 -11.98 67.41 21.94
N ASP A 64 -11.28 66.89 22.96
CA ASP A 64 -11.27 67.47 24.30
C ASP A 64 -9.97 67.06 25.01
N GLY A 65 -9.01 67.98 24.89
CA GLY A 65 -7.92 68.31 25.81
C GLY A 65 -7.77 67.50 27.11
N GLY A 66 -6.57 66.94 27.24
CA GLY A 66 -5.64 67.23 28.33
C GLY A 66 -6.03 66.85 29.76
N THR A 67 -5.25 65.95 30.34
CA THR A 67 -4.43 66.27 31.53
C THR A 67 -3.32 65.23 31.68
N THR A 68 -2.13 65.74 31.93
CA THR A 68 -0.95 65.03 32.42
C THR A 68 -1.23 64.34 33.75
N ASP A 69 -0.99 63.03 33.82
CA ASP A 69 -0.70 62.34 35.08
C ASP A 69 0.64 61.60 34.95
N PRO A 70 1.74 62.11 35.54
CA PRO A 70 3.01 61.40 35.60
C PRO A 70 3.04 60.60 36.90
N GLY A 71 2.49 59.39 36.91
CA GLY A 71 2.50 58.64 38.16
C GLY A 71 1.73 57.35 38.23
N GLU A 72 1.87 56.44 37.26
CA GLU A 72 1.61 55.01 37.52
C GLU A 72 2.84 54.18 37.16
N VAL A 73 3.48 53.78 38.25
CA VAL A 73 4.39 52.65 38.47
C VAL A 73 4.62 51.79 37.22
N ALA A 74 5.86 51.73 36.76
CA ALA A 74 6.32 50.57 36.02
C ALA A 74 6.00 49.35 36.88
N ASP A 75 5.14 48.45 36.37
CA ASP A 75 5.00 47.12 36.92
C ASP A 75 6.42 46.57 37.08
N ALA A 76 6.84 46.42 38.33
CA ALA A 76 8.05 45.69 38.63
C ALA A 76 7.84 44.30 38.00
N PRO A 77 8.73 43.82 37.12
CA PRO A 77 8.61 42.45 36.62
C PRO A 77 8.53 41.55 37.85
N ASP A 78 7.53 40.67 37.93
CA ASP A 78 7.34 39.73 39.02
C ASP A 78 8.67 38.98 39.24
N VAL A 79 9.44 39.42 40.24
CA VAL A 79 10.80 38.95 40.46
C VAL A 79 10.70 37.57 41.10
N GLY A 80 10.68 36.54 40.25
CA GLY A 80 10.71 35.12 40.60
C GLY A 80 9.55 34.34 39.99
N GLU A 81 9.40 34.32 38.66
CA GLU A 81 8.28 33.69 37.95
C GLU A 81 8.21 32.16 38.11
N CYS A 82 9.22 31.55 38.74
CA CYS A 82 9.24 30.12 39.01
C CYS A 82 10.26 29.71 40.09
N ALA A 83 10.01 28.53 40.69
CA ALA A 83 10.97 27.87 41.56
C ALA A 83 12.09 27.24 40.70
N VAL A 84 13.35 27.64 40.93
CA VAL A 84 14.51 27.12 40.20
C VAL A 84 14.51 25.58 40.24
N GLY A 85 14.64 24.96 39.06
CA GLY A 85 14.58 23.50 38.88
C GLY A 85 13.16 22.94 38.66
N ALA A 86 12.10 23.75 38.77
CA ALA A 86 10.78 23.35 38.30
C ALA A 86 10.80 23.10 36.79
N VAL A 87 10.06 22.07 36.36
CA VAL A 87 9.89 21.72 34.95
C VAL A 87 8.39 21.67 34.67
N ARG A 88 7.95 22.21 33.54
CA ARG A 88 6.56 22.13 33.06
C ARG A 88 6.53 22.04 31.54
N CYS A 89 5.39 21.66 30.99
CA CYS A 89 5.14 21.96 29.59
C CYS A 89 4.75 23.43 29.46
N SER A 90 5.20 24.06 28.39
CA SER A 90 4.70 25.36 27.92
C SER A 90 3.18 25.33 27.75
N GLY A 91 2.55 26.51 27.81
CA GLY A 91 1.09 26.63 27.76
C GLY A 91 0.46 26.09 26.48
N ASP A 92 1.20 26.07 25.37
CA ASP A 92 0.78 25.48 24.09
C ASP A 92 1.26 24.04 23.90
N GLY A 93 2.01 23.49 24.86
CA GLY A 93 2.58 22.14 24.80
C GLY A 93 3.72 21.98 23.78
N SER A 94 4.24 23.05 23.18
CA SER A 94 5.27 22.98 22.14
C SER A 94 6.71 22.82 22.67
N ALA A 95 6.88 23.02 23.98
CA ALA A 95 8.19 23.06 24.64
C ALA A 95 8.13 22.55 26.07
N VAL A 96 9.24 21.99 26.55
CA VAL A 96 9.51 21.81 27.98
C VAL A 96 10.12 23.10 28.51
N GLU A 97 9.53 23.67 29.54
CA GLU A 97 10.06 24.84 30.23
C GLU A 97 10.76 24.39 31.50
N THR A 98 12.04 24.75 31.65
CA THR A 98 12.81 24.55 32.87
C THR A 98 13.09 25.90 33.52
N CYS A 99 12.78 26.03 34.80
CA CYS A 99 13.08 27.23 35.55
C CYS A 99 14.58 27.31 35.88
N VAL A 100 15.28 28.28 35.31
CA VAL A 100 16.71 28.52 35.52
C VAL A 100 16.95 29.76 36.38
N GLU A 101 17.99 29.73 37.21
CA GLU A 101 18.37 30.89 38.01
C GLU A 101 19.06 31.94 37.12
N VAL A 102 18.45 33.13 37.00
CA VAL A 102 19.01 34.26 36.21
C VAL A 102 19.67 35.31 37.09
N ALA A 103 19.26 35.38 38.36
CA ALA A 103 19.90 36.16 39.41
C ALA A 103 19.66 35.45 40.74
N ARG A 104 20.42 35.82 41.79
CA ARG A 104 20.36 35.15 43.10
C ARG A 104 18.91 35.14 43.64
N GLY A 105 18.31 33.96 43.69
CA GLY A 105 16.93 33.77 44.15
C GLY A 105 15.84 34.19 43.14
N VAL A 106 16.19 34.44 41.89
CA VAL A 106 15.27 34.82 40.80
C VAL A 106 15.32 33.76 39.70
N GLY A 107 14.23 33.00 39.59
CA GLY A 107 14.03 32.02 38.52
C GLY A 107 13.33 32.64 37.31
N ALA A 108 13.70 32.19 36.11
CA ALA A 108 13.00 32.48 34.86
C ALA A 108 12.83 31.20 34.04
N TRP A 109 11.71 31.07 33.34
CA TRP A 109 11.46 29.93 32.47
C TRP A 109 12.35 29.98 31.23
N ARG A 110 13.02 28.87 30.96
CA ARG A 110 13.72 28.61 29.70
C ARG A 110 12.98 27.51 28.96
N ALA A 111 12.44 27.84 27.79
CA ALA A 111 11.79 26.87 26.92
C ALA A 111 12.82 26.12 26.08
N GLU A 112 12.66 24.80 26.01
CA GLU A 112 13.31 23.90 25.08
C GLU A 112 12.23 23.33 24.15
N PRO A 113 12.28 23.63 22.83
CA PRO A 113 11.25 23.22 21.91
C PRO A 113 11.22 21.69 21.79
N CYS A 114 10.01 21.13 21.78
CA CYS A 114 9.76 19.73 21.58
C CYS A 114 9.15 19.51 20.20
N GLU A 115 9.85 18.76 19.36
CA GLU A 115 9.43 18.48 17.99
C GLU A 115 8.03 17.85 17.92
N PHE A 116 7.74 16.90 18.81
CA PHE A 116 6.45 16.20 18.89
C PHE A 116 5.58 16.68 20.06
N GLY A 117 5.88 17.85 20.62
CA GLY A 117 5.21 18.41 21.78
C GLY A 117 5.68 17.84 23.12
N CYS A 118 5.11 18.37 24.19
CA CYS A 118 5.48 18.08 25.57
C CYS A 118 4.39 17.25 26.27
N GLY A 119 4.78 16.13 26.87
CA GLY A 119 3.91 15.27 27.68
C GLY A 119 4.10 15.54 29.17
N ALA A 120 3.02 15.77 29.91
CA ALA A 120 3.08 16.10 31.34
C ALA A 120 3.21 14.89 32.29
N ASP A 121 2.81 13.68 31.85
CA ASP A 121 2.76 12.47 32.68
C ASP A 121 3.79 11.41 32.24
N PRO A 122 4.52 10.75 33.17
CA PRO A 122 4.55 10.98 34.62
C PRO A 122 5.31 12.25 35.04
N ALA A 123 6.02 12.89 34.12
CA ALA A 123 6.65 14.19 34.31
C ALA A 123 6.78 14.92 32.95
N PRO A 124 6.81 16.28 32.95
CA PRO A 124 7.05 17.10 31.77
C PRO A 124 8.33 16.69 31.03
N ARG A 125 8.17 16.25 29.78
CA ARG A 125 9.26 15.88 28.87
C ARG A 125 8.84 16.13 27.43
N CYS A 126 9.81 16.32 26.54
CA CYS A 126 9.52 16.23 25.12
C CYS A 126 9.13 14.81 24.78
N LEU A 127 8.03 14.66 24.05
CA LEU A 127 7.60 13.37 23.53
C LEU A 127 8.57 12.93 22.44
N ALA A 128 8.93 11.65 22.48
CA ALA A 128 9.67 11.02 21.41
C ALA A 128 8.72 10.17 20.58
N TRP A 129 8.92 10.20 19.26
CA TRP A 129 8.20 9.34 18.36
C TRP A 129 8.76 7.91 18.44
N VAL A 130 7.89 6.95 18.75
CA VAL A 130 8.15 5.52 18.67
C VAL A 130 7.66 5.02 17.31
N ILE A 131 8.60 4.83 16.39
CA ILE A 131 8.30 4.32 15.05
C ILE A 131 7.75 2.90 15.18
N SER A 132 6.63 2.63 14.51
CA SER A 132 6.04 1.30 14.45
C SER A 132 7.06 0.26 14.01
N ASN A 133 7.03 -0.94 14.60
CA ASN A 133 7.95 -2.07 14.29
C ASN A 133 9.47 -1.81 14.47
N ILE A 134 9.91 -0.58 14.75
CA ILE A 134 11.33 -0.19 14.84
C ILE A 134 11.67 0.16 16.30
N PRO A 135 12.36 -0.75 17.04
CA PRO A 135 12.66 -0.53 18.46
C PRO A 135 13.80 0.46 18.69
N ASP A 136 14.63 0.71 17.68
CA ASP A 136 15.77 1.65 17.75
C ASP A 136 15.53 2.84 16.82
N ALA A 137 15.13 3.98 17.39
CA ALA A 137 14.90 5.22 16.65
C ALA A 137 16.18 5.73 15.95
N GLY A 138 17.37 5.31 16.40
CA GLY A 138 18.64 5.63 15.73
C GLY A 138 18.70 5.09 14.30
N LEU A 139 17.90 4.08 13.95
CA LEU A 139 17.81 3.57 12.59
C LEU A 139 17.19 4.57 11.61
N LEU A 140 16.39 5.55 12.07
CA LEU A 140 15.84 6.59 11.21
C LEU A 140 16.95 7.48 10.63
N ALA A 141 17.98 7.77 11.44
CA ALA A 141 19.14 8.60 11.08
C ALA A 141 20.39 7.76 10.71
N ALA A 142 20.21 6.47 10.40
CA ALA A 142 21.34 5.58 10.11
C ALA A 142 21.88 5.69 8.66
N GLY A 143 21.10 6.30 7.76
CA GLY A 143 21.55 6.63 6.40
C GLY A 143 22.35 7.94 6.39
N GLU A 144 23.29 8.09 5.45
CA GLU A 144 24.11 9.30 5.31
C GLU A 144 24.02 9.91 3.91
N LEU A 145 24.45 11.16 3.75
CA LEU A 145 24.76 11.73 2.44
C LEU A 145 26.05 11.13 1.86
N PRO A 146 26.14 11.01 0.53
CA PRO A 146 25.23 11.60 -0.45
C PRO A 146 24.20 10.61 -0.96
N ALA A 147 22.95 10.71 -0.49
CA ALA A 147 21.80 10.46 -1.36
C ALA A 147 21.61 11.67 -2.30
N THR A 148 22.69 12.14 -2.96
CA THR A 148 22.53 13.03 -4.12
C THR A 148 21.77 12.21 -5.14
N GLU A 149 20.57 12.67 -5.51
CA GLU A 149 19.89 12.37 -6.77
C GLU A 149 20.45 11.10 -7.40
N TRP A 150 20.01 9.92 -6.91
CA TRP A 150 20.46 8.67 -7.50
C TRP A 150 20.41 8.88 -8.99
N SER A 151 21.55 8.74 -9.68
CA SER A 151 21.64 8.92 -11.12
C SER A 151 21.00 7.72 -11.81
N LEU A 152 19.79 7.38 -11.35
CA LEU A 152 18.86 6.52 -12.01
C LEU A 152 18.67 7.14 -13.40
N PRO A 153 18.76 6.33 -14.47
CA PRO A 153 18.50 6.80 -15.81
C PRO A 153 16.99 7.01 -15.99
N VAL A 154 16.39 7.94 -15.25
CA VAL A 154 14.95 8.25 -15.21
C VAL A 154 14.42 8.86 -16.50
N GLU A 155 15.26 8.99 -17.53
CA GLU A 155 14.79 9.22 -18.90
C GLU A 155 14.01 8.01 -19.43
N GLU A 156 14.23 6.83 -18.85
CA GLU A 156 13.51 5.58 -19.12
C GLU A 156 12.95 5.00 -17.82
N GLU A 157 11.96 4.11 -17.94
CA GLU A 157 11.41 3.40 -16.79
C GLU A 157 12.44 2.42 -16.23
N VAL A 158 12.63 2.42 -14.91
CA VAL A 158 13.58 1.54 -14.22
C VAL A 158 12.96 0.84 -13.01
N PHE A 159 13.47 -0.35 -12.69
CA PHE A 159 13.16 -1.05 -11.46
C PHE A 159 14.33 -0.97 -10.49
N VAL A 160 14.07 -0.58 -9.24
CA VAL A 160 15.06 -0.58 -8.15
C VAL A 160 14.70 -1.68 -7.18
N GLU A 161 15.41 -2.80 -7.24
CA GLU A 161 15.14 -3.99 -6.44
C GLU A 161 15.90 -3.96 -5.12
N PHE A 162 15.17 -4.09 -4.02
CA PHE A 162 15.70 -4.22 -2.66
C PHE A 162 15.71 -5.69 -2.25
N ASP A 163 16.89 -6.32 -2.20
CA ASP A 163 17.02 -7.67 -1.64
C ASP A 163 17.09 -7.60 -0.12
N THR A 164 15.94 -7.86 0.52
CA THR A 164 15.81 -7.87 1.97
C THR A 164 16.56 -9.03 2.64
N SER A 165 17.11 -9.97 1.88
CA SER A 165 17.93 -11.08 2.39
C SER A 165 19.36 -10.64 2.69
N SER A 166 19.95 -9.89 1.75
CA SER A 166 21.38 -9.54 1.71
C SER A 166 21.66 -8.05 1.89
N GLY A 167 20.64 -7.20 1.72
CA GLY A 167 20.74 -5.75 1.69
C GLY A 167 21.17 -5.18 0.33
N GLN A 168 21.40 -6.00 -0.68
CA GLN A 168 21.76 -5.49 -2.01
C GLN A 168 20.61 -4.64 -2.57
N VAL A 169 20.96 -3.54 -3.25
CA VAL A 169 20.02 -2.72 -4.02
C VAL A 169 20.51 -2.64 -5.45
N SER A 170 19.73 -3.18 -6.39
CA SER A 170 20.10 -3.31 -7.79
C SER A 170 19.13 -2.53 -8.68
N VAL A 171 19.66 -1.90 -9.73
CA VAL A 171 18.87 -1.15 -10.70
C VAL A 171 18.79 -1.96 -12.00
N TRP A 172 17.58 -2.08 -12.54
CA TRP A 172 17.25 -2.87 -13.72
C TRP A 172 16.50 -2.03 -14.74
N ASP A 173 16.66 -2.36 -16.03
CA ASP A 173 15.83 -1.81 -17.09
C ASP A 173 14.46 -2.52 -17.16
N THR A 174 13.59 -2.07 -18.08
CA THR A 174 12.25 -2.65 -18.29
C THR A 174 12.25 -4.10 -18.76
N ASP A 175 13.38 -4.58 -19.30
CA ASP A 175 13.58 -5.95 -19.78
C ASP A 175 14.24 -6.84 -18.72
N TRP A 176 14.39 -6.35 -17.48
CA TRP A 176 15.07 -7.03 -16.38
C TRP A 176 16.55 -7.32 -16.63
N ASN A 177 17.21 -6.51 -17.46
CA ASN A 177 18.67 -6.56 -17.54
C ASN A 177 19.26 -5.70 -16.41
N PRO A 178 20.28 -6.21 -15.70
CA PRO A 178 20.92 -5.45 -14.64
C PRO A 178 21.70 -4.28 -15.23
N LEU A 179 21.45 -3.07 -14.73
CA LEU A 179 22.19 -1.87 -15.11
C LEU A 179 23.41 -1.67 -14.20
N PHE A 180 23.17 -1.61 -12.88
CA PHE A 180 24.22 -1.49 -11.87
C PHE A 180 23.65 -1.78 -10.47
N ASP A 181 24.54 -2.03 -9.50
CA ASP A 181 24.18 -2.09 -8.09
C ASP A 181 24.29 -0.68 -7.49
N LEU A 182 23.18 -0.18 -6.94
CA LEU A 182 23.17 1.06 -6.17
C LEU A 182 23.84 0.84 -4.81
N ARG A 183 23.63 -0.34 -4.21
CA ARG A 183 24.24 -0.74 -2.94
C ARG A 183 24.68 -2.21 -3.02
N PRO A 184 25.94 -2.55 -2.68
CA PRO A 184 26.36 -3.94 -2.60
C PRO A 184 25.70 -4.67 -1.42
N ALA A 185 25.67 -6.01 -1.47
CA ALA A 185 25.23 -6.83 -0.35
C ALA A 185 26.08 -6.59 0.91
N GLY A 186 25.44 -6.50 2.08
CA GLY A 186 26.12 -6.25 3.36
C GLY A 186 25.20 -5.63 4.39
N VAL A 187 25.60 -5.66 5.67
CA VAL A 187 24.88 -5.04 6.80
C VAL A 187 25.62 -3.78 7.23
N GLY A 188 24.89 -2.76 7.67
CA GLY A 188 25.41 -1.46 8.06
C GLY A 188 25.32 -0.43 6.94
N LEU A 189 25.95 0.71 7.18
CA LEU A 189 26.06 1.80 6.23
C LEU A 189 27.02 1.41 5.11
N ASP A 190 26.53 1.47 3.87
CA ASP A 190 27.40 1.54 2.72
C ASP A 190 27.76 3.00 2.45
N VAL A 191 29.04 3.34 2.59
CA VAL A 191 29.52 4.74 2.50
C VAL A 191 29.47 5.32 1.09
N GLU A 192 29.39 4.47 0.06
CA GLU A 192 29.30 4.91 -1.33
C GLU A 192 27.88 5.33 -1.69
N SER A 193 26.88 4.51 -1.33
CA SER A 193 25.46 4.81 -1.57
C SER A 193 24.81 5.68 -0.50
N GLY A 194 25.38 5.73 0.71
CA GLY A 194 24.77 6.35 1.88
C GLY A 194 23.61 5.54 2.48
N ILE A 195 23.34 4.34 1.96
CA ILE A 195 22.22 3.50 2.38
C ILE A 195 22.67 2.53 3.47
N HIS A 196 22.01 2.62 4.63
CA HIS A 196 22.19 1.65 5.70
C HIS A 196 21.20 0.50 5.58
N PHE A 197 21.65 -0.73 5.79
CA PHE A 197 20.79 -1.91 5.85
C PHE A 197 20.97 -2.68 7.16
N THR A 198 19.86 -3.13 7.74
CA THR A 198 19.87 -4.11 8.83
C THR A 198 18.65 -5.01 8.76
N THR A 199 18.65 -6.08 9.58
CA THR A 199 17.51 -6.98 9.71
C THR A 199 17.00 -6.96 11.14
N LEU A 200 15.68 -6.90 11.32
CA LEU A 200 15.06 -6.93 12.63
C LEU A 200 14.09 -8.11 12.74
N ALA A 201 14.13 -8.78 13.89
CA ALA A 201 13.16 -9.82 14.20
C ALA A 201 11.84 -9.20 14.66
N GLN A 202 10.72 -9.81 14.24
CA GLN A 202 9.38 -9.45 14.70
C GLN A 202 8.81 -10.52 15.64
N PRO A 203 7.87 -10.16 16.54
CA PRO A 203 7.19 -11.13 17.38
C PRO A 203 6.21 -12.02 16.57
N GLU A 204 5.65 -13.03 17.25
CA GLU A 204 4.48 -13.81 16.80
C GLU A 204 4.60 -14.55 15.46
N GLY A 205 5.81 -14.75 14.94
CA GLY A 205 6.03 -15.48 13.69
C GLY A 205 5.75 -14.66 12.42
N ALA A 206 5.58 -13.34 12.57
CA ALA A 206 5.63 -12.39 11.47
C ALA A 206 6.98 -12.49 10.73
N PRO A 207 7.04 -12.16 9.42
CA PRO A 207 8.31 -12.14 8.70
C PRO A 207 9.31 -11.20 9.39
N GLU A 208 10.61 -11.50 9.32
CA GLU A 208 11.62 -10.50 9.72
C GLU A 208 11.51 -9.25 8.84
N LEU A 209 12.11 -8.15 9.28
CA LEU A 209 12.18 -6.90 8.53
C LEU A 209 13.54 -6.80 7.83
N GLY A 210 13.53 -6.36 6.56
CA GLY A 210 14.70 -5.81 5.89
C GLY A 210 14.60 -4.29 5.90
N VAL A 211 15.39 -3.65 6.76
CA VAL A 211 15.30 -2.22 7.04
C VAL A 211 16.38 -1.48 6.28
N PHE A 212 15.95 -0.58 5.39
CA PHE A 212 16.82 0.33 4.64
C PHE A 212 16.60 1.74 5.13
N SER A 213 17.69 2.41 5.53
CA SER A 213 17.66 3.78 6.04
C SER A 213 18.38 4.74 5.09
N PHE A 214 17.75 5.90 4.89
CA PHE A 214 18.17 6.97 4.00
C PHE A 214 18.14 8.28 4.78
N GLN A 215 18.99 9.24 4.41
CA GLN A 215 18.76 10.60 4.87
C GLN A 215 17.50 11.18 4.23
N ARG A 216 17.33 10.99 2.91
CA ARG A 216 16.16 11.43 2.15
C ARG A 216 15.76 10.35 1.15
N LEU A 217 14.48 9.98 1.14
CA LEU A 217 13.93 9.03 0.18
C LEU A 217 13.22 9.75 -0.97
N VAL A 218 13.64 9.48 -2.21
CA VAL A 218 12.96 9.97 -3.42
C VAL A 218 12.74 8.80 -4.37
N VAL A 219 11.49 8.57 -4.76
CA VAL A 219 11.09 7.62 -5.82
C VAL A 219 10.57 8.45 -7.00
N PRO A 220 11.39 8.68 -8.04
CA PRO A 220 10.98 9.46 -9.22
C PRO A 220 9.83 8.80 -9.98
N GLU A 221 9.07 9.58 -10.76
CA GLU A 221 7.91 9.11 -11.55
C GLU A 221 8.22 7.86 -12.43
N ASN A 222 9.40 7.82 -13.06
CA ASN A 222 9.83 6.71 -13.92
C ASN A 222 10.57 5.58 -13.18
N ALA A 223 10.48 5.52 -11.85
CA ALA A 223 11.10 4.46 -11.06
C ALA A 223 10.06 3.66 -10.30
N THR A 224 10.18 2.33 -10.32
CA THR A 224 9.43 1.44 -9.44
C THR A 224 10.39 0.73 -8.50
N PHE A 225 10.25 0.99 -7.20
CA PHE A 225 11.00 0.28 -6.17
C PHE A 225 10.32 -1.05 -5.91
N THR A 226 11.06 -2.13 -5.99
CA THR A 226 10.55 -3.49 -5.86
C THR A 226 11.26 -4.18 -4.70
N VAL A 227 10.58 -5.15 -4.10
CA VAL A 227 11.17 -5.96 -3.02
C VAL A 227 11.50 -7.36 -3.53
N TRP A 228 12.64 -7.87 -3.10
CA TRP A 228 13.03 -9.27 -3.21
C TRP A 228 13.36 -9.85 -1.83
N GLY A 229 13.17 -11.15 -1.68
CA GLY A 229 13.50 -11.89 -0.46
C GLY A 229 12.34 -12.03 0.54
N PRO A 230 12.58 -12.78 1.62
CA PRO A 230 11.53 -13.31 2.50
C PRO A 230 11.12 -12.36 3.63
N ARG A 231 11.71 -11.16 3.72
CA ARG A 231 11.47 -10.21 4.82
C ARG A 231 10.56 -9.09 4.33
N ALA A 232 9.75 -8.54 5.24
CA ALA A 232 8.97 -7.34 4.94
C ALA A 232 9.92 -6.15 4.73
N LEU A 233 9.62 -5.31 3.74
CA LEU A 233 10.45 -4.16 3.40
C LEU A 233 10.13 -3.00 4.35
N VAL A 234 11.17 -2.38 4.92
CA VAL A 234 11.03 -1.11 5.63
C VAL A 234 11.96 -0.08 5.02
N LEU A 235 11.39 1.06 4.62
CA LEU A 235 12.13 2.22 4.10
C LEU A 235 12.03 3.37 5.13
N LEU A 236 13.16 3.73 5.72
CA LEU A 236 13.26 4.80 6.73
C LEU A 236 13.95 6.02 6.14
N SER A 237 13.28 7.16 6.07
CA SER A 237 13.84 8.44 5.65
C SER A 237 13.96 9.38 6.83
N GLU A 238 15.18 9.82 7.17
CA GLU A 238 15.40 10.80 8.25
C GLU A 238 14.67 12.12 7.99
N GLU A 239 14.78 12.63 6.77
CA GLU A 239 14.11 13.85 6.31
C GLU A 239 12.79 13.50 5.57
N ASP A 240 12.36 14.38 4.68
CA ASP A 240 11.19 14.18 3.82
C ASP A 240 11.35 12.96 2.90
N ALA A 241 10.25 12.27 2.66
CA ALA A 241 10.14 11.20 1.66
C ALA A 241 9.16 11.62 0.55
N THR A 242 9.58 11.51 -0.70
CA THR A 242 8.75 11.79 -1.88
C THR A 242 8.62 10.56 -2.75
N ILE A 243 7.39 10.15 -3.07
CA ILE A 243 7.10 9.00 -3.92
C ILE A 243 6.21 9.47 -5.08
N GLU A 244 6.84 9.72 -6.23
CA GLU A 244 6.19 10.08 -7.50
C GLU A 244 6.00 8.86 -8.40
N GLY A 245 6.91 7.89 -8.33
CA GLY A 245 6.80 6.60 -9.02
C GLY A 245 6.08 5.52 -8.20
N GLY A 246 6.57 4.29 -8.30
CA GLY A 246 5.96 3.11 -7.66
C GLY A 246 6.76 2.53 -6.51
N VAL A 247 6.09 1.99 -5.50
CA VAL A 247 6.65 1.02 -4.55
C VAL A 247 5.83 -0.26 -4.63
N PHE A 248 6.46 -1.34 -5.07
CA PHE A 248 5.84 -2.62 -5.34
C PHE A 248 6.31 -3.70 -4.36
N ALA A 249 5.43 -4.03 -3.42
CA ALA A 249 5.54 -5.19 -2.53
C ALA A 249 4.50 -6.27 -2.85
N GLY A 250 3.77 -6.13 -3.96
CA GLY A 250 2.79 -7.09 -4.43
C GLY A 250 3.43 -8.38 -4.98
N CYS A 251 2.59 -9.35 -5.30
CA CYS A 251 3.05 -10.56 -5.96
C CYS A 251 3.47 -10.30 -7.42
N TRP A 252 4.51 -11.00 -7.90
CA TRP A 252 4.95 -10.90 -9.29
C TRP A 252 4.27 -11.90 -10.21
N ALA A 253 4.23 -13.16 -9.76
CA ALA A 253 3.57 -14.28 -10.41
C ALA A 253 3.49 -15.43 -9.40
N ASN A 254 2.66 -16.42 -9.70
CA ASN A 254 2.45 -17.59 -8.84
C ASN A 254 3.66 -18.52 -8.69
N ASP A 255 4.62 -18.45 -9.62
CA ASP A 255 5.82 -19.31 -9.64
C ASP A 255 7.09 -18.57 -9.20
N VAL A 256 6.99 -17.30 -8.85
CA VAL A 256 8.08 -16.53 -8.23
C VAL A 256 8.00 -16.71 -6.71
N ALA A 257 9.17 -16.78 -6.06
CA ALA A 257 9.19 -16.80 -4.59
C ALA A 257 8.43 -15.58 -4.05
N PRO A 258 7.63 -15.72 -2.99
CA PRO A 258 6.92 -14.58 -2.44
C PRO A 258 7.90 -13.50 -2.03
N VAL A 259 7.58 -12.27 -2.39
CA VAL A 259 8.39 -11.10 -2.09
C VAL A 259 7.87 -10.40 -0.85
N GLY A 260 8.73 -9.65 -0.15
CA GLY A 260 8.30 -8.84 1.00
C GLY A 260 7.71 -9.65 2.16
N GLY A 261 8.06 -10.93 2.27
CA GLY A 261 7.51 -11.83 3.29
C GLY A 261 6.14 -12.46 3.00
N GLY A 262 5.60 -12.26 1.79
CA GLY A 262 4.38 -12.92 1.32
C GLY A 262 4.43 -14.45 1.43
N ARG A 263 3.30 -15.13 1.23
CA ARG A 263 3.22 -16.60 1.36
C ARG A 263 2.75 -17.23 0.06
N GLN A 264 3.38 -18.34 -0.33
CA GLN A 264 2.94 -19.13 -1.49
C GLN A 264 1.55 -19.73 -1.26
N GLY A 265 0.94 -20.24 -2.32
CA GLY A 265 -0.35 -20.93 -2.26
C GLY A 265 -0.42 -21.97 -1.12
N SER A 266 -1.54 -21.96 -0.41
CA SER A 266 -1.87 -22.81 0.73
C SER A 266 -1.00 -22.59 1.98
N LEU A 267 -0.18 -21.55 2.02
CA LEU A 267 0.64 -21.18 3.17
C LEU A 267 0.21 -19.83 3.77
N GLY A 268 0.52 -19.66 5.06
CA GLY A 268 0.23 -18.45 5.84
C GLY A 268 -0.92 -18.62 6.84
N PRO A 269 -1.07 -17.69 7.81
CA PRO A 269 -2.10 -17.77 8.86
C PRO A 269 -3.53 -17.76 8.31
N GLY A 270 -3.75 -17.06 7.20
CA GLY A 270 -5.02 -16.97 6.49
C GLY A 270 -5.05 -17.84 5.23
N ALA A 271 -4.26 -18.92 5.15
CA ALA A 271 -4.21 -19.78 3.97
C ALA A 271 -5.61 -20.28 3.57
N GLY A 272 -5.89 -20.26 2.27
CA GLY A 272 -7.08 -20.87 1.71
C GLY A 272 -7.04 -22.41 1.82
N GLY A 273 -8.20 -23.02 2.07
CA GLY A 273 -8.33 -24.47 2.13
C GLY A 273 -8.20 -25.13 0.76
N VAL A 274 -7.62 -26.32 0.72
CA VAL A 274 -7.45 -27.12 -0.50
C VAL A 274 -8.81 -27.72 -0.92
N GLY A 275 -9.15 -27.62 -2.21
CA GLY A 275 -10.29 -28.28 -2.82
C GLY A 275 -10.08 -29.81 -2.89
N SER A 276 -11.14 -30.59 -2.66
CA SER A 276 -11.06 -32.06 -2.68
C SER A 276 -11.62 -32.66 -3.97
N THR A 277 -11.20 -33.89 -4.25
CA THR A 277 -11.68 -34.70 -5.39
C THR A 277 -12.57 -35.84 -4.91
N MET A 278 -13.67 -36.10 -5.62
CA MET A 278 -14.45 -37.33 -5.45
C MET A 278 -14.65 -38.08 -6.78
N PRO A 279 -14.83 -39.42 -6.75
CA PRO A 279 -15.21 -40.16 -7.94
C PRO A 279 -16.55 -39.68 -8.50
N GLY A 280 -16.65 -39.55 -9.82
CA GLY A 280 -17.88 -39.15 -10.52
C GLY A 280 -18.06 -39.89 -11.86
N PRO A 281 -19.25 -39.83 -12.47
CA PRO A 281 -19.60 -40.61 -13.66
C PRO A 281 -18.73 -40.34 -14.91
N SER A 282 -17.86 -39.33 -14.87
CA SER A 282 -17.14 -38.80 -16.04
C SER A 282 -15.67 -38.43 -15.79
N GLY A 283 -15.06 -38.92 -14.71
CA GLY A 283 -13.62 -38.73 -14.47
C GLY A 283 -13.23 -38.04 -13.16
N GLY A 284 -14.20 -37.65 -12.33
CA GLY A 284 -13.96 -36.96 -11.06
C GLY A 284 -14.94 -35.80 -10.88
N ARG A 285 -15.13 -35.34 -9.65
CA ARG A 285 -15.69 -34.01 -9.33
C ARG A 285 -14.71 -33.31 -8.43
N ASP A 286 -14.23 -32.17 -8.87
CA ASP A 286 -13.13 -31.45 -8.25
C ASP A 286 -13.61 -30.12 -7.71
N GLY A 287 -13.44 -29.93 -6.40
CA GLY A 287 -13.70 -28.66 -5.75
C GLY A 287 -12.59 -27.65 -6.02
N GLY A 288 -12.96 -26.37 -6.03
CA GLY A 288 -11.98 -25.28 -6.14
C GLY A 288 -11.31 -25.01 -4.81
N GLY A 289 -10.11 -24.43 -4.86
CA GLY A 289 -9.41 -23.94 -3.67
C GLY A 289 -10.09 -22.72 -3.07
N GLY A 290 -9.99 -22.53 -1.76
CA GLY A 290 -10.42 -21.30 -1.10
C GLY A 290 -9.42 -20.17 -1.33
N GLY A 291 -9.84 -18.92 -1.37
CA GLY A 291 -8.94 -17.78 -1.40
C GLY A 291 -8.24 -17.56 -0.06
N GLY A 292 -7.04 -16.98 -0.07
CA GLY A 292 -6.32 -16.54 1.13
C GLY A 292 -7.03 -15.36 1.80
N GLY A 293 -7.00 -15.25 3.12
CA GLY A 293 -7.50 -14.09 3.87
C GLY A 293 -6.37 -13.30 4.53
N PHE A 294 -6.54 -11.99 4.74
CA PHE A 294 -5.68 -11.17 5.60
C PHE A 294 -6.49 -10.03 6.26
N GLY A 295 -6.58 -8.85 5.63
CA GLY A 295 -7.42 -7.74 6.11
C GLY A 295 -8.91 -8.04 6.05
N GLY A 296 -9.30 -8.98 5.19
CA GLY A 296 -10.60 -9.64 5.23
C GLY A 296 -10.52 -11.11 4.84
N ARG A 297 -11.67 -11.79 4.91
CA ARG A 297 -11.76 -13.23 4.63
C ARG A 297 -11.60 -13.48 3.13
N GLY A 298 -10.90 -14.55 2.76
CA GLY A 298 -10.94 -15.09 1.40
C GLY A 298 -12.27 -15.78 1.08
N GLY A 299 -12.59 -15.86 -0.21
CA GLY A 299 -13.74 -16.55 -0.74
C GLY A 299 -13.60 -18.07 -0.67
N THR A 300 -14.72 -18.76 -0.56
CA THR A 300 -14.81 -20.22 -0.58
C THR A 300 -14.78 -20.71 -2.02
N GLY A 301 -14.00 -21.76 -2.27
CA GLY A 301 -13.98 -22.43 -3.57
C GLY A 301 -15.33 -23.04 -3.93
N GLY A 302 -15.58 -23.21 -5.22
CA GLY A 302 -16.78 -23.87 -5.72
C GLY A 302 -16.72 -25.38 -5.47
N GLY A 303 -17.86 -26.04 -5.63
CA GLY A 303 -17.94 -27.49 -5.53
C GLY A 303 -19.36 -27.99 -5.74
N PHE A 304 -19.51 -29.27 -6.10
CA PHE A 304 -20.81 -29.91 -6.23
C PHE A 304 -21.48 -30.15 -4.86
N ALA A 305 -20.66 -30.39 -3.83
CA ALA A 305 -21.09 -30.58 -2.45
C ALA A 305 -20.11 -29.87 -1.51
N ASP A 306 -20.60 -29.43 -0.35
CA ASP A 306 -19.81 -28.66 0.62
C ASP A 306 -18.47 -29.28 1.03
N PRO A 307 -18.33 -30.61 1.22
CA PRO A 307 -17.05 -31.19 1.62
C PRO A 307 -15.93 -31.07 0.58
N LEU A 308 -16.26 -30.76 -0.67
CA LEU A 308 -15.27 -30.61 -1.73
C LEU A 308 -14.64 -29.22 -1.77
N ARG A 309 -15.35 -28.23 -1.21
CA ARG A 309 -15.00 -26.82 -1.34
C ARG A 309 -13.80 -26.48 -0.48
N GLY A 310 -12.78 -25.88 -1.08
CA GLY A 310 -11.73 -25.23 -0.32
C GLY A 310 -12.30 -24.08 0.49
N VAL A 311 -12.22 -24.16 1.82
CA VAL A 311 -12.75 -23.11 2.70
C VAL A 311 -11.91 -21.84 2.55
N GLY A 312 -12.55 -20.69 2.31
CA GLY A 312 -11.85 -19.41 2.25
C GLY A 312 -11.15 -19.07 3.57
N GLY A 313 -9.91 -18.60 3.46
CA GLY A 313 -9.00 -18.29 4.56
C GLY A 313 -9.53 -17.18 5.46
N ARG A 314 -9.23 -17.26 6.76
CA ARG A 314 -9.69 -16.28 7.75
C ARG A 314 -8.88 -14.98 7.64
N ALA A 315 -9.50 -13.87 8.02
CA ALA A 315 -8.79 -12.63 8.28
C ALA A 315 -7.84 -12.81 9.49
N TYR A 316 -6.68 -12.15 9.48
CA TYR A 316 -5.71 -12.09 10.58
C TYR A 316 -4.98 -10.74 10.57
N GLY A 317 -4.02 -10.56 11.49
CA GLY A 317 -3.31 -9.31 11.70
C GLY A 317 -4.13 -8.25 12.42
N THR A 318 -3.46 -7.18 12.83
CA THR A 318 -4.03 -6.08 13.60
C THR A 318 -4.26 -4.85 12.71
N ALA A 319 -5.13 -3.93 13.14
CA ALA A 319 -5.37 -2.70 12.39
C ALA A 319 -4.13 -1.79 12.40
N GLU A 320 -3.32 -1.93 13.44
CA GLU A 320 -2.10 -1.18 13.71
C GLU A 320 -0.91 -1.65 12.86
N LEU A 321 -0.94 -2.86 12.28
CA LEU A 321 0.19 -3.48 11.57
C LEU A 321 1.47 -3.54 12.42
N VAL A 322 1.30 -3.90 13.70
CA VAL A 322 2.38 -4.23 14.63
C VAL A 322 2.08 -5.61 15.24
N PRO A 323 2.77 -6.68 14.83
CA PRO A 323 3.86 -6.71 13.85
C PRO A 323 3.40 -6.41 12.40
N LEU A 324 4.34 -6.02 11.54
CA LEU A 324 4.12 -5.85 10.10
C LEU A 324 4.01 -7.21 9.42
N GLU A 325 2.80 -7.57 8.99
CA GLU A 325 2.51 -8.87 8.38
C GLU A 325 2.21 -8.77 6.88
N ALA A 326 2.66 -9.79 6.14
CA ALA A 326 2.35 -9.98 4.73
C ALA A 326 1.11 -10.86 4.54
N GLY A 327 0.61 -10.95 3.31
CA GLY A 327 -0.56 -11.73 2.92
C GLY A 327 -0.35 -13.24 2.87
N SER A 328 -1.47 -13.98 2.88
CA SER A 328 -1.52 -15.44 2.80
C SER A 328 -1.91 -15.94 1.42
N GLY A 329 -1.42 -17.13 1.06
CA GLY A 329 -1.73 -17.74 -0.23
C GLY A 329 -3.10 -18.42 -0.29
N GLY A 330 -3.67 -18.49 -1.49
CA GLY A 330 -4.89 -19.24 -1.78
C GLY A 330 -4.67 -20.76 -1.78
N GLY A 331 -5.72 -21.52 -1.51
CA GLY A 331 -5.73 -22.98 -1.53
C GLY A 331 -5.64 -23.52 -2.95
N SER A 332 -5.07 -24.71 -3.12
CA SER A 332 -5.10 -25.40 -4.41
C SER A 332 -6.47 -26.02 -4.71
N GLY A 333 -6.82 -26.16 -5.99
CA GLY A 333 -7.98 -26.93 -6.43
C GLY A 333 -7.81 -28.46 -6.29
N GLY A 334 -8.91 -29.20 -6.45
CA GLY A 334 -8.93 -30.67 -6.46
C GLY A 334 -8.52 -31.27 -7.82
N GLY A 335 -7.94 -32.47 -7.81
CA GLY A 335 -7.60 -33.27 -9.01
C GLY A 335 -6.35 -34.14 -8.81
N SER A 336 -5.81 -34.73 -9.89
CA SER A 336 -4.60 -35.59 -9.84
C SER A 336 -3.35 -35.13 -10.64
N SER A 337 -3.43 -34.16 -11.55
CA SER A 337 -2.25 -33.55 -12.20
C SER A 337 -1.36 -32.74 -11.23
N PRO A 338 -0.05 -32.61 -11.53
CA PRO A 338 0.87 -31.80 -10.75
C PRO A 338 0.89 -30.29 -11.10
N ASP A 339 0.29 -29.87 -12.21
CA ASP A 339 0.68 -28.61 -12.88
C ASP A 339 -0.38 -27.49 -12.95
N GLY A 340 -1.63 -27.70 -12.51
CA GLY A 340 -2.74 -26.80 -12.87
C GLY A 340 -3.56 -26.11 -11.75
N ARG A 341 -3.15 -26.17 -10.47
CA ARG A 341 -4.09 -25.82 -9.38
C ARG A 341 -3.53 -24.94 -8.29
N ARG A 342 -2.43 -24.23 -8.54
CA ARG A 342 -1.80 -23.47 -7.47
C ARG A 342 -2.72 -22.33 -7.09
N GLY A 343 -2.97 -22.18 -5.80
CA GLY A 343 -3.60 -20.96 -5.32
C GLY A 343 -2.60 -19.81 -5.42
N GLY A 344 -3.14 -18.61 -5.57
CA GLY A 344 -2.37 -17.38 -5.72
C GLY A 344 -1.48 -17.13 -4.49
N SER A 345 -0.30 -16.55 -4.71
CA SER A 345 0.54 -16.08 -3.59
C SER A 345 -0.05 -14.83 -2.93
N GLY A 346 0.14 -14.70 -1.63
CA GLY A 346 -0.22 -13.49 -0.89
C GLY A 346 0.79 -12.36 -1.14
N GLY A 347 0.31 -11.11 -1.15
CA GLY A 347 1.16 -9.93 -1.28
C GLY A 347 2.17 -9.78 -0.13
N GLY A 348 3.29 -9.11 -0.38
CA GLY A 348 4.31 -8.79 0.63
C GLY A 348 3.86 -7.69 1.58
N ALA A 349 4.74 -7.30 2.51
CA ALA A 349 4.49 -6.17 3.39
C ALA A 349 5.55 -5.08 3.21
N VAL A 350 5.11 -3.82 3.29
CA VAL A 350 5.97 -2.64 3.22
C VAL A 350 5.59 -1.63 4.30
N GLU A 351 6.60 -1.08 4.94
CA GLU A 351 6.50 0.08 5.82
C GLU A 351 7.38 1.21 5.28
N ILE A 352 6.83 2.42 5.19
CA ILE A 352 7.54 3.62 4.76
C ILE A 352 7.40 4.69 5.83
N VAL A 353 8.54 5.15 6.31
CA VAL A 353 8.64 6.08 7.43
C VAL A 353 9.41 7.31 7.00
N SER A 354 8.93 8.50 7.36
CA SER A 354 9.65 9.76 7.17
C SER A 354 9.68 10.58 8.45
N GLY A 355 10.86 11.10 8.83
CA GLY A 355 11.01 12.06 9.93
C GLY A 355 10.41 13.43 9.65
N GLY A 356 10.17 13.77 8.38
CA GLY A 356 9.57 15.03 7.97
C GLY A 356 8.17 14.87 7.37
N THR A 357 8.08 15.10 6.08
CA THR A 357 6.87 14.95 5.27
C THR A 357 6.99 13.73 4.38
N LEU A 358 6.02 12.82 4.45
CA LEU A 358 5.84 11.79 3.43
C LEU A 358 4.80 12.26 2.42
N THR A 359 5.24 12.53 1.20
CA THR A 359 4.38 12.86 0.06
C THR A 359 4.33 11.70 -0.92
N LEU A 360 3.15 11.13 -1.12
CA LEU A 360 2.87 10.06 -2.06
C LEU A 360 1.97 10.60 -3.18
N SER A 361 2.52 10.88 -4.35
CA SER A 361 1.80 11.24 -5.58
C SER A 361 1.70 10.09 -6.58
N GLY A 362 2.63 9.14 -6.52
CA GLY A 362 2.60 7.90 -7.29
C GLY A 362 1.80 6.79 -6.62
N TRP A 363 2.35 5.59 -6.47
CA TRP A 363 1.61 4.48 -5.88
C TRP A 363 2.45 3.56 -4.98
N VAL A 364 1.79 2.95 -4.01
CA VAL A 364 2.31 1.85 -3.18
C VAL A 364 1.36 0.68 -3.30
N ASP A 365 1.84 -0.48 -3.73
CA ASP A 365 1.02 -1.67 -3.95
C ASP A 365 1.57 -2.93 -3.26
N ALA A 366 0.69 -3.64 -2.57
CA ALA A 366 0.95 -4.92 -1.89
C ALA A 366 -0.10 -5.98 -2.29
N ARG A 367 -0.47 -6.04 -3.57
CA ARG A 367 -1.52 -6.95 -4.07
C ARG A 367 -1.20 -8.44 -3.91
N GLY A 368 -2.25 -9.25 -3.80
CA GLY A 368 -2.21 -10.70 -3.93
C GLY A 368 -2.36 -11.17 -5.38
N CYS A 369 -1.91 -12.39 -5.65
CA CYS A 369 -1.95 -12.99 -6.98
C CYS A 369 -3.26 -13.73 -7.26
N GLY A 370 -3.64 -13.80 -8.52
CA GLY A 370 -4.72 -14.64 -9.00
C GLY A 370 -4.40 -16.13 -8.83
N GLY A 371 -5.43 -16.95 -8.65
CA GLY A 371 -5.27 -18.41 -8.66
C GLY A 371 -5.00 -18.94 -10.07
N GLN A 372 -4.37 -20.11 -10.17
CA GLN A 372 -4.14 -20.80 -11.45
C GLN A 372 -5.23 -21.81 -11.78
N SER A 373 -5.59 -21.87 -13.07
CA SER A 373 -6.47 -22.84 -13.71
C SER A 373 -5.66 -24.01 -14.27
N SER A 374 -6.32 -25.16 -14.41
CA SER A 374 -5.72 -26.34 -15.02
C SER A 374 -5.90 -26.32 -16.54
N TYR A 375 -4.92 -25.80 -17.27
CA TYR A 375 -4.87 -25.91 -18.73
C TYR A 375 -4.80 -27.40 -19.13
N GLY A 376 -5.77 -27.87 -19.93
CA GLY A 376 -5.73 -29.23 -20.49
C GLY A 376 -5.99 -30.37 -19.50
N ALA A 377 -6.40 -30.12 -18.26
CA ALA A 377 -6.86 -31.14 -17.32
C ALA A 377 -8.28 -30.86 -16.80
N ASN A 378 -8.95 -31.89 -16.28
CA ASN A 378 -10.30 -31.81 -15.71
C ASN A 378 -10.19 -31.66 -14.19
N GLU A 379 -10.07 -30.43 -13.69
CA GLU A 379 -9.64 -30.19 -12.31
C GLU A 379 -10.17 -28.87 -11.75
N GLY A 380 -10.21 -28.73 -10.43
CA GLY A 380 -10.63 -27.50 -9.76
C GLY A 380 -9.61 -26.38 -9.89
N GLY A 381 -10.08 -25.14 -9.98
CA GLY A 381 -9.24 -23.94 -10.01
C GLY A 381 -8.65 -23.61 -8.64
N GLY A 382 -7.44 -23.03 -8.64
CA GLY A 382 -6.80 -22.47 -7.44
C GLY A 382 -7.51 -21.22 -6.94
N GLY A 383 -7.53 -21.01 -5.62
CA GLY A 383 -8.05 -19.78 -5.02
C GLY A 383 -7.06 -18.62 -5.12
N GLY A 384 -7.54 -17.37 -5.13
CA GLY A 384 -6.70 -16.17 -5.16
C GLY A 384 -5.93 -15.95 -3.84
N GLY A 385 -4.75 -15.35 -3.92
CA GLY A 385 -3.96 -14.92 -2.76
C GLY A 385 -4.45 -13.61 -2.18
N SER A 386 -4.27 -13.42 -0.87
CA SER A 386 -4.68 -12.17 -0.22
C SER A 386 -3.73 -11.02 -0.55
N GLY A 387 -4.20 -9.78 -0.45
CA GLY A 387 -3.29 -8.63 -0.36
C GLY A 387 -2.40 -8.71 0.90
N GLY A 388 -1.38 -7.86 0.94
CA GLY A 388 -0.39 -7.77 2.01
C GLY A 388 -0.52 -6.53 2.90
N GLY A 389 0.54 -6.17 3.62
CA GLY A 389 0.53 -5.08 4.59
C GLY A 389 1.16 -3.80 4.05
N VAL A 390 0.51 -2.66 4.18
CA VAL A 390 1.10 -1.35 3.87
C VAL A 390 0.96 -0.42 5.07
N LEU A 391 2.09 0.03 5.61
CA LEU A 391 2.14 0.99 6.71
C LEU A 391 2.89 2.26 6.27
N LEU A 392 2.21 3.40 6.28
CA LEU A 392 2.83 4.70 5.99
C LEU A 392 2.83 5.54 7.26
N GLU A 393 3.98 6.09 7.63
CA GLU A 393 4.14 6.83 8.88
C GLU A 393 5.00 8.08 8.72
N ALA A 394 4.45 9.25 9.04
CA ALA A 394 5.19 10.50 9.06
C ALA A 394 4.50 11.57 9.91
N PRO A 395 5.22 12.54 10.49
CA PRO A 395 4.63 13.70 11.16
C PRO A 395 3.63 14.43 10.27
N ARG A 396 4.00 14.65 8.99
CA ARG A 396 3.12 15.17 7.95
C ARG A 396 2.94 14.14 6.85
N LEU A 397 1.74 13.58 6.72
CA LEU A 397 1.42 12.60 5.69
C LEU A 397 0.52 13.22 4.63
N ARG A 398 0.93 13.12 3.36
CA ARG A 398 0.18 13.59 2.18
C ARG A 398 0.05 12.44 1.18
N VAL A 399 -1.13 11.84 1.11
CA VAL A 399 -1.45 10.79 0.14
C VAL A 399 -2.30 11.40 -0.97
N LEU A 400 -1.66 11.70 -2.09
CA LEU A 400 -2.26 12.27 -3.31
C LEU A 400 -2.49 11.20 -4.39
N GLY A 401 -1.61 10.19 -4.42
CA GLY A 401 -1.65 9.05 -5.33
C GLY A 401 -2.40 7.84 -4.75
N ALA A 402 -1.94 6.61 -5.01
CA ALA A 402 -2.66 5.41 -4.60
C ALA A 402 -1.92 4.52 -3.60
N VAL A 403 -2.68 3.94 -2.65
CA VAL A 403 -2.21 2.88 -1.76
C VAL A 403 -3.12 1.67 -1.93
N THR A 404 -2.59 0.57 -2.46
CA THR A 404 -3.37 -0.62 -2.79
C THR A 404 -2.83 -1.90 -2.15
N ALA A 405 -3.73 -2.73 -1.65
CA ALA A 405 -3.43 -4.04 -1.08
C ALA A 405 -4.57 -5.01 -1.41
N ASN A 406 -4.98 -5.07 -2.67
CA ASN A 406 -6.15 -5.86 -3.09
C ASN A 406 -5.83 -7.37 -3.14
N GLY A 407 -6.85 -8.20 -2.92
CA GLY A 407 -6.73 -9.65 -3.13
C GLY A 407 -6.81 -10.02 -4.62
N GLY A 408 -6.20 -11.13 -5.01
CA GLY A 408 -6.32 -11.67 -6.37
C GLY A 408 -7.60 -12.48 -6.58
N GLY A 409 -8.03 -12.66 -7.82
CA GLY A 409 -9.17 -13.48 -8.21
C GLY A 409 -8.88 -14.98 -8.10
N GLY A 410 -9.90 -15.80 -7.89
CA GLY A 410 -9.79 -17.25 -7.99
C GLY A 410 -9.85 -17.70 -9.46
N ALA A 411 -9.20 -18.80 -9.81
CA ALA A 411 -9.26 -19.35 -11.17
C ALA A 411 -10.58 -20.03 -11.49
N ALA A 412 -10.90 -20.19 -12.77
CA ALA A 412 -11.93 -21.13 -13.20
C ALA A 412 -11.48 -22.60 -13.05
N GLY A 413 -12.43 -23.53 -13.02
CA GLY A 413 -12.12 -24.96 -13.14
C GLY A 413 -11.68 -25.34 -14.57
N GLY A 414 -10.74 -26.27 -14.72
CA GLY A 414 -10.26 -26.77 -16.02
C GLY A 414 -11.17 -27.83 -16.64
N GLN A 415 -11.13 -28.04 -17.97
CA GLN A 415 -11.88 -29.13 -18.60
C GLN A 415 -11.20 -29.82 -19.80
N GLY A 416 -9.88 -29.97 -19.78
CA GLY A 416 -9.19 -30.78 -20.81
C GLY A 416 -9.22 -30.23 -22.25
N ALA A 417 -9.86 -29.08 -22.48
CA ALA A 417 -9.93 -28.41 -23.78
C ALA A 417 -8.62 -27.66 -24.08
N SER A 418 -8.24 -27.60 -25.36
CA SER A 418 -7.05 -26.87 -25.84
C SER A 418 -7.09 -25.38 -25.57
N ASP A 419 -8.31 -24.82 -25.41
CA ASP A 419 -8.53 -23.38 -25.35
C ASP A 419 -8.68 -22.88 -23.90
N GLY A 420 -8.52 -23.77 -22.91
CA GLY A 420 -8.26 -23.51 -21.47
C GLY A 420 -9.18 -22.52 -20.71
N SER A 421 -9.80 -22.97 -19.62
CA SER A 421 -10.38 -22.03 -18.63
C SER A 421 -9.30 -21.08 -18.08
N SER A 422 -9.65 -19.83 -17.80
CA SER A 422 -8.65 -18.82 -17.43
C SER A 422 -8.26 -18.87 -15.95
N ASP A 423 -7.03 -18.42 -15.69
CA ASP A 423 -6.56 -18.02 -14.37
C ASP A 423 -7.43 -16.88 -13.80
N GLY A 424 -7.33 -16.64 -12.50
CA GLY A 424 -7.85 -15.40 -11.90
C GLY A 424 -6.87 -14.25 -12.13
N ASP A 425 -7.37 -13.02 -12.12
CA ASP A 425 -6.51 -11.84 -12.23
C ASP A 425 -5.77 -11.57 -10.91
N ASP A 426 -4.57 -11.00 -11.00
CA ASP A 426 -3.92 -10.40 -9.84
C ASP A 426 -4.69 -9.14 -9.40
N GLY A 427 -4.46 -8.67 -8.17
CA GLY A 427 -4.90 -7.32 -7.81
C GLY A 427 -4.33 -6.28 -8.79
N ALA A 428 -4.97 -5.14 -8.97
CA ALA A 428 -4.44 -4.07 -9.82
C ALA A 428 -3.83 -2.94 -8.96
N PRO A 429 -2.61 -2.45 -9.29
CA PRO A 429 -2.04 -1.29 -8.62
C PRO A 429 -2.88 -0.07 -8.94
N GLY A 430 -3.09 0.79 -7.94
CA GLY A 430 -3.81 2.05 -8.15
C GLY A 430 -5.29 1.90 -8.51
N SER A 431 -5.91 0.75 -8.25
CA SER A 431 -7.32 0.48 -8.50
C SER A 431 -8.05 0.05 -7.22
N ASP A 432 -9.33 0.40 -7.11
CA ASP A 432 -10.26 -0.15 -6.11
C ASP A 432 -11.19 -1.23 -6.68
N GLU A 433 -11.04 -1.55 -7.96
CA GLU A 433 -11.80 -2.61 -8.60
C GLU A 433 -11.32 -3.99 -8.12
N PRO A 434 -12.26 -4.87 -7.72
CA PRO A 434 -11.97 -6.28 -7.45
C PRO A 434 -11.25 -6.96 -8.63
N ALA A 435 -10.18 -7.71 -8.34
CA ALA A 435 -9.56 -8.57 -9.33
C ALA A 435 -10.58 -9.60 -9.84
N ALA A 436 -10.69 -9.76 -11.16
CA ALA A 436 -11.69 -10.66 -11.73
C ALA A 436 -11.36 -12.13 -11.42
N GLY A 437 -12.41 -12.91 -11.18
CA GLY A 437 -12.29 -14.36 -11.16
C GLY A 437 -12.12 -14.92 -12.57
N GLY A 438 -11.45 -16.06 -12.69
CA GLY A 438 -11.26 -16.74 -13.96
C GLY A 438 -12.58 -17.19 -14.59
N ALA A 439 -12.65 -17.16 -15.91
CA ALA A 439 -13.81 -17.53 -16.70
C ALA A 439 -13.66 -18.95 -17.30
N PRO A 440 -14.71 -19.79 -17.23
CA PRO A 440 -14.70 -21.10 -17.85
C PRO A 440 -14.93 -20.98 -19.35
N VAL A 441 -14.19 -21.78 -20.14
CA VAL A 441 -14.39 -21.85 -21.60
C VAL A 441 -15.54 -22.80 -21.98
N THR A 442 -16.03 -23.59 -21.03
CA THR A 442 -17.06 -24.61 -21.29
C THR A 442 -18.16 -24.62 -20.24
N ALA A 443 -19.32 -25.16 -20.61
CA ALA A 443 -20.46 -25.35 -19.71
C ALA A 443 -20.26 -26.47 -18.65
N TYR A 444 -19.05 -27.02 -18.53
CA TYR A 444 -18.71 -28.11 -17.60
C TYR A 444 -17.78 -27.64 -16.46
N ALA A 445 -17.34 -26.38 -16.51
CA ALA A 445 -16.53 -25.72 -15.51
C ALA A 445 -17.24 -24.48 -14.96
N CYS A 446 -16.80 -24.02 -13.78
CA CYS A 446 -17.37 -22.86 -13.12
C CYS A 446 -16.35 -21.72 -12.98
N GLU A 447 -16.88 -20.50 -12.92
CA GLU A 447 -16.15 -19.26 -12.69
C GLU A 447 -15.50 -19.24 -11.30
N GLY A 448 -14.34 -18.60 -11.23
CA GLY A 448 -13.68 -18.25 -9.98
C GLY A 448 -14.34 -17.04 -9.31
N GLY A 449 -14.07 -16.88 -8.02
CA GLY A 449 -14.53 -15.72 -7.26
C GLY A 449 -13.63 -14.50 -7.44
N VAL A 450 -14.20 -13.30 -7.36
CA VAL A 450 -13.45 -12.03 -7.44
C VAL A 450 -12.60 -11.77 -6.20
N GLY A 451 -11.49 -11.05 -6.33
CA GLY A 451 -10.66 -10.59 -5.21
C GLY A 451 -11.35 -9.53 -4.34
N GLY A 452 -10.93 -9.38 -3.09
CA GLY A 452 -11.40 -8.30 -2.22
C GLY A 452 -10.70 -6.98 -2.50
N ALA A 453 -11.46 -5.89 -2.61
CA ALA A 453 -10.97 -4.54 -2.89
C ALA A 453 -11.99 -3.47 -2.44
N GLY A 454 -11.57 -2.20 -2.44
CA GLY A 454 -12.40 -1.04 -2.15
C GLY A 454 -13.18 -1.17 -0.83
N GLY A 455 -14.48 -0.86 -0.87
CA GLY A 455 -15.40 -1.00 0.26
C GLY A 455 -15.89 -2.42 0.54
N ALA A 456 -15.50 -3.41 -0.26
CA ALA A 456 -15.93 -4.81 -0.16
C ALA A 456 -14.74 -5.71 0.25
N PRO A 457 -14.43 -5.80 1.56
CA PRO A 457 -13.19 -6.41 2.03
C PRO A 457 -13.22 -7.94 2.08
N ALA A 458 -14.21 -8.61 1.50
CA ALA A 458 -14.23 -10.07 1.46
C ALA A 458 -13.97 -10.54 0.02
N GLY A 459 -13.10 -11.54 -0.13
CA GLY A 459 -12.97 -12.24 -1.41
C GLY A 459 -14.29 -12.92 -1.77
N GLY A 460 -14.67 -12.88 -3.04
CA GLY A 460 -15.87 -13.50 -3.56
C GLY A 460 -15.78 -15.03 -3.49
N ASP A 461 -16.85 -15.67 -3.03
CA ASP A 461 -17.00 -17.12 -3.18
C ASP A 461 -17.06 -17.45 -4.69
N ALA A 462 -16.51 -18.60 -5.09
CA ALA A 462 -16.62 -19.05 -6.47
C ALA A 462 -18.07 -19.48 -6.79
N ALA A 463 -18.43 -19.44 -8.07
CA ALA A 463 -19.76 -19.84 -8.50
C ALA A 463 -20.08 -21.30 -8.11
N PRO A 464 -21.29 -21.62 -7.65
CA PRO A 464 -21.67 -22.98 -7.30
C PRO A 464 -21.76 -23.87 -8.55
N CYS A 465 -21.10 -25.03 -8.49
CA CYS A 465 -21.14 -26.04 -9.57
C CYS A 465 -22.28 -27.04 -9.35
N ALA A 466 -23.52 -26.55 -9.37
CA ALA A 466 -24.69 -27.32 -8.97
C ALA A 466 -25.29 -28.22 -10.07
N GLY A 467 -24.83 -28.10 -11.32
CA GLY A 467 -25.31 -28.89 -12.45
C GLY A 467 -24.72 -30.31 -12.46
N GLU A 468 -25.51 -31.31 -12.87
CA GLU A 468 -25.04 -32.71 -12.97
C GLU A 468 -23.88 -32.89 -13.96
N THR A 469 -23.72 -31.94 -14.88
CA THR A 469 -22.66 -31.87 -15.89
C THR A 469 -21.48 -30.98 -15.47
N LEU A 470 -21.56 -30.23 -14.37
CA LEU A 470 -20.43 -29.41 -13.91
C LEU A 470 -19.51 -30.28 -13.06
N TYR A 471 -18.29 -30.52 -13.55
CA TYR A 471 -17.34 -31.42 -12.89
C TYR A 471 -16.28 -30.67 -12.11
N ASN A 472 -15.92 -29.46 -12.56
CA ASN A 472 -14.71 -28.78 -12.14
C ASN A 472 -15.01 -27.37 -11.67
N ALA A 473 -14.77 -27.12 -10.39
CA ALA A 473 -15.15 -25.87 -9.76
C ALA A 473 -14.06 -24.81 -9.77
N GLY A 474 -14.47 -23.54 -9.86
CA GLY A 474 -13.56 -22.40 -9.73
C GLY A 474 -13.12 -22.19 -8.27
N GLY A 475 -11.97 -21.54 -8.10
CA GLY A 475 -11.43 -21.16 -6.80
C GLY A 475 -12.08 -19.88 -6.26
N GLY A 476 -12.07 -19.70 -4.94
CA GLY A 476 -12.53 -18.45 -4.30
C GLY A 476 -11.50 -17.34 -4.42
N GLY A 477 -11.94 -16.08 -4.48
CA GLY A 477 -11.02 -14.94 -4.55
C GLY A 477 -10.34 -14.63 -3.21
N GLY A 478 -9.15 -14.05 -3.25
CA GLY A 478 -8.39 -13.63 -2.08
C GLY A 478 -9.03 -12.43 -1.37
N GLY A 479 -8.93 -12.38 -0.05
CA GLY A 479 -9.28 -11.19 0.73
C GLY A 479 -8.27 -10.05 0.49
N PRO A 480 -8.63 -8.80 0.78
CA PRO A 480 -7.68 -7.71 0.73
C PRO A 480 -6.65 -7.87 1.84
N GLY A 481 -5.57 -7.12 1.69
CA GLY A 481 -4.56 -6.88 2.68
C GLY A 481 -4.97 -5.82 3.69
N ARG A 482 -3.99 -5.28 4.40
CA ARG A 482 -4.19 -4.25 5.43
C ARG A 482 -3.42 -2.98 5.08
N ILE A 483 -4.06 -1.84 5.28
CA ILE A 483 -3.43 -0.52 5.10
C ILE A 483 -3.52 0.26 6.41
N ARG A 484 -2.41 0.84 6.84
CA ARG A 484 -2.32 1.69 8.01
C ARG A 484 -1.65 3.02 7.65
N LEU A 485 -2.32 4.13 7.97
CA LEU A 485 -1.82 5.48 7.73
C LEU A 485 -1.67 6.23 9.06
N ASN A 486 -0.42 6.49 9.44
CA ASN A 486 -0.04 7.14 10.68
C ASN A 486 0.50 8.56 10.43
N GLY A 487 0.10 9.52 11.26
CA GLY A 487 0.63 10.89 11.20
C GLY A 487 -0.06 11.88 12.12
N LEU A 488 0.60 13.01 12.39
CA LEU A 488 0.04 14.08 13.22
C LEU A 488 -0.86 15.01 12.40
N ASP A 489 -0.36 15.40 11.24
CA ASP A 489 -1.10 16.12 10.21
C ASP A 489 -1.22 15.22 8.97
N ARG A 490 -2.43 14.73 8.71
CA ARG A 490 -2.72 13.79 7.62
C ARG A 490 -3.70 14.41 6.62
N ALA A 491 -3.37 14.31 5.33
CA ALA A 491 -4.29 14.58 4.24
C ALA A 491 -4.26 13.41 3.25
N VAL A 492 -5.39 12.71 3.13
CA VAL A 492 -5.59 11.62 2.18
C VAL A 492 -6.58 12.10 1.13
N MET A 493 -6.07 12.45 -0.04
CA MET A 493 -6.84 12.92 -1.20
C MET A 493 -6.84 11.92 -2.35
N GLY A 494 -5.87 11.00 -2.35
CA GLY A 494 -5.72 9.94 -3.33
C GLY A 494 -6.49 8.66 -2.98
N LEU A 495 -6.25 7.61 -3.77
CA LEU A 495 -6.93 6.33 -3.61
C LEU A 495 -6.33 5.49 -2.49
N VAL A 496 -7.19 4.85 -1.70
CA VAL A 496 -6.79 3.81 -0.73
C VAL A 496 -7.71 2.61 -0.93
N SER A 497 -7.15 1.45 -1.29
CA SER A 497 -7.90 0.21 -1.50
C SER A 497 -7.22 -0.98 -0.81
N PRO A 498 -7.85 -1.66 0.17
CA PRO A 498 -9.23 -1.49 0.61
C PRO A 498 -9.50 -0.12 1.24
N SER A 499 -10.73 0.38 1.15
CA SER A 499 -11.05 1.75 1.54
C SER A 499 -11.04 1.94 3.07
N PRO A 500 -10.71 3.15 3.59
CA PRO A 500 -10.92 3.48 4.99
C PRO A 500 -12.37 3.16 5.41
N GLY A 501 -12.54 2.54 6.58
CA GLY A 501 -13.85 2.09 7.08
C GLY A 501 -14.29 0.70 6.62
N SER A 502 -13.59 0.05 5.70
CA SER A 502 -13.80 -1.37 5.37
C SER A 502 -13.41 -2.33 6.50
N GLY A 503 -12.67 -1.86 7.51
CA GLY A 503 -12.05 -2.69 8.55
C GLY A 503 -10.69 -3.28 8.13
N ALA A 504 -10.30 -3.12 6.86
CA ALA A 504 -9.00 -3.53 6.33
C ALA A 504 -8.04 -2.34 6.14
N ALA A 505 -8.53 -1.11 6.04
CA ALA A 505 -7.72 0.09 6.13
C ALA A 505 -8.06 0.93 7.36
N SER A 506 -7.04 1.47 8.03
CA SER A 506 -7.19 2.30 9.23
C SER A 506 -6.24 3.50 9.24
N GLU A 507 -6.65 4.53 9.97
CA GLU A 507 -5.86 5.75 10.19
C GLU A 507 -5.70 5.99 11.69
N GLY A 508 -4.61 6.62 12.11
CA GLY A 508 -4.49 7.07 13.49
C GLY A 508 -3.14 7.68 13.84
N PRO A 509 -2.97 8.06 15.11
CA PRO A 509 -1.88 8.95 15.50
C PRO A 509 -0.52 8.26 15.42
N LEU A 510 0.55 9.05 15.39
CA LEU A 510 1.89 8.56 15.75
C LEU A 510 1.89 8.12 17.22
N ASP A 511 2.66 7.09 17.55
CA ASP A 511 2.91 6.71 18.94
C ASP A 511 3.97 7.64 19.54
N LEU A 512 3.54 8.52 20.45
CA LEU A 512 4.38 9.51 21.10
C LEU A 512 4.51 9.17 22.59
N ARG A 513 5.73 8.99 23.10
CA ARG A 513 5.98 8.53 24.49
C ARG A 513 6.97 9.37 25.27
#